data_AF-A0A938KH14-F1
#
_entry.id   AF-A0A938KH14-F1
#
_cell.length_a   1.000
_cell.length_b   1.000
_cell.length_c   1.000
_cell.angle_alpha   90.00
_cell.angle_beta   90.00
_cell.angle_gamma   90.00
#
_symmetry.space_group_name_H-M   'P 1'
#
loop_
_entity.id
_entity.type
_entity.pdbx_description
1 polymer ?
#
loop_
_entity_poly.entity_id
_entity_poly.type
_entity_poly.pdbx_seq_one_letter_code
_entity_poly.pdbx_strand_id
1 'polypeptide(L)'
;ADLCAVLRGQHSDSALACSDARGESRLPAAMDKLFAHPLIEGGAGLSDANQMLVSICGGPDLTMRDVNHVMEQLGRQAPQANLTLGASVQADFHERIAITIVASGFAAKRAPEGDSVQVSPGVIVSLSTPPTVASESDPLLREADLSKESRPPSRFVAPPPESAPELVQAMARQPGLGGLRKPGVWKQGTLNLEIISRGRFERSEPTIYGGEDLDVPTFVRRGITLN
;
A
#
# COMPACT_ATOMS: atom_id res chain seq x y z
N ALA A 1 -22.99 4.56 16.16
CA ALA A 1 -23.33 3.57 15.11
C ALA A 1 -22.63 3.93 13.80
N ASP A 2 -22.57 5.22 13.46
CA ASP A 2 -22.08 5.69 12.16
C ASP A 2 -20.60 5.42 11.91
N LEU A 3 -19.75 5.54 12.93
CA LEU A 3 -18.33 5.17 12.81
C LEU A 3 -18.13 3.69 12.44
N CYS A 4 -18.97 2.80 13.00
CA CYS A 4 -18.95 1.40 12.60
C CYS A 4 -19.46 1.19 11.18
N ALA A 5 -20.37 2.03 10.68
CA ALA A 5 -20.86 1.95 9.31
C ALA A 5 -19.79 2.38 8.30
N VAL A 6 -19.05 3.45 8.61
CA VAL A 6 -17.94 3.95 7.78
C VAL A 6 -16.78 2.94 7.73
N LEU A 7 -16.46 2.30 8.85
CA LEU A 7 -15.27 1.44 8.97
C LEU A 7 -15.52 -0.06 8.78
N ARG A 8 -16.77 -0.54 8.75
CA ARG A 8 -17.04 -1.99 8.57
C ARG A 8 -16.60 -2.44 7.17
N GLY A 9 -15.79 -3.50 7.14
CA GLY A 9 -15.36 -4.18 5.91
C GLY A 9 -14.30 -3.46 5.08
N GLN A 10 -13.78 -2.31 5.53
CA GLN A 10 -12.88 -1.43 4.75
C GLN A 10 -11.61 -1.04 5.52
N HIS A 11 -11.14 -1.93 6.40
CA HIS A 11 -10.07 -1.63 7.38
C HIS A 11 -8.68 -1.44 6.75
N SER A 12 -8.44 -2.01 5.57
CA SER A 12 -7.13 -1.99 4.91
C SER A 12 -6.78 -0.63 4.33
N ASP A 13 -7.78 0.10 3.84
CA ASP A 13 -7.61 1.32 3.06
C ASP A 13 -8.42 2.43 3.73
N SER A 14 -7.89 2.91 4.86
CA SER A 14 -8.41 4.04 5.62
C SER A 14 -7.30 5.07 5.84
N ALA A 15 -7.60 6.35 5.65
CA ALA A 15 -6.69 7.45 5.97
C ALA A 15 -7.33 8.35 7.02
N LEU A 16 -6.51 8.84 7.94
CA LEU A 16 -6.91 9.74 9.00
C LEU A 16 -6.09 11.02 8.90
N ALA A 17 -6.72 12.16 9.11
CA ALA A 17 -6.01 13.42 9.26
C ALA A 17 -6.64 14.26 10.36
N CYS A 18 -5.81 15.01 11.05
CA CYS A 18 -6.23 15.94 12.06
C CYS A 18 -5.59 17.31 11.80
N SER A 19 -6.32 18.37 12.14
CA SER A 19 -5.80 19.72 12.13
C SER A 19 -6.38 20.52 13.28
N ASP A 20 -5.59 21.46 13.79
CA ASP A 20 -6.03 22.43 14.78
C ASP A 20 -5.68 23.86 14.35
N ALA A 21 -6.54 24.80 14.71
CA ALA A 21 -6.32 26.22 14.47
C ALA A 21 -6.97 27.08 15.55
N ARG A 22 -6.52 28.33 15.64
CA ARG A 22 -6.93 29.30 16.66
C ARG A 22 -7.11 30.69 16.06
N GLY A 23 -7.91 31.52 16.74
CA GLY A 23 -8.16 32.91 16.35
C GLY A 23 -9.41 33.09 15.47
N GLU A 24 -9.58 34.28 14.90
CA GLU A 24 -10.76 34.64 14.10
C GLU A 24 -10.83 33.87 12.78
N SER A 25 -9.70 33.70 12.09
CA SER A 25 -9.58 32.92 10.85
C SER A 25 -9.27 31.44 11.10
N ARG A 26 -9.70 30.88 12.24
CA ARG A 26 -9.42 29.49 12.62
C ARG A 26 -9.96 28.47 11.62
N LEU A 27 -11.12 28.73 11.02
CA LEU A 27 -11.78 27.77 10.13
C LEU A 27 -11.01 27.55 8.82
N PRO A 28 -10.75 28.59 7.99
CA PRO A 28 -9.95 28.41 6.77
C PRO A 28 -8.54 27.92 7.09
N ALA A 29 -7.90 28.42 8.16
CA ALA A 29 -6.58 27.96 8.57
C ALA A 29 -6.55 26.47 8.96
N ALA A 30 -7.60 25.96 9.62
CA ALA A 30 -7.71 24.53 9.94
C ALA A 30 -7.92 23.68 8.68
N MET A 31 -8.70 24.17 7.72
CA MET A 31 -8.93 23.49 6.43
C MET A 31 -7.65 23.43 5.60
N ASP A 32 -6.93 24.54 5.45
CA ASP A 32 -5.67 24.57 4.70
C ASP A 32 -4.64 23.61 5.30
N LYS A 33 -4.51 23.59 6.63
CA LYS A 33 -3.65 22.62 7.34
C LYS A 33 -4.10 21.18 7.11
N LEU A 34 -5.40 20.94 7.03
CA LEU A 34 -5.95 19.60 6.84
C LEU A 34 -5.68 19.07 5.43
N PHE A 35 -5.82 19.90 4.41
CA PHE A 35 -5.47 19.54 3.03
C PHE A 35 -3.96 19.40 2.81
N ALA A 36 -3.16 20.19 3.52
CA ALA A 36 -1.71 20.03 3.56
C ALA A 36 -1.24 18.82 4.38
N HIS A 37 -2.15 18.09 5.05
CA HIS A 37 -1.78 16.98 5.89
C HIS A 37 -1.22 15.82 5.04
N PRO A 38 -0.05 15.26 5.39
CA PRO A 38 0.65 14.27 4.56
C PRO A 38 -0.16 12.99 4.31
N LEU A 39 -1.10 12.65 5.21
CA LEU A 39 -1.96 11.47 5.08
C LEU A 39 -3.12 11.63 4.07
N ILE A 40 -3.39 12.85 3.57
CA ILE A 40 -4.46 13.10 2.59
C ILE A 40 -3.90 13.36 1.18
N GLU A 41 -2.57 13.32 1.01
CA GLU A 41 -1.88 13.48 -0.28
C GLU A 41 -2.40 14.70 -1.07
N GLY A 42 -2.60 15.84 -0.39
CA GLY A 42 -3.07 17.07 -1.03
C GLY A 42 -4.52 17.01 -1.56
N GLY A 43 -5.34 16.07 -1.09
CA GLY A 43 -6.76 15.92 -1.46
C GLY A 43 -7.04 14.80 -2.46
N ALA A 44 -6.01 14.20 -3.07
CA ALA A 44 -6.18 13.08 -4.00
C ALA A 44 -6.77 11.85 -3.29
N GLY A 45 -6.26 11.52 -2.10
CA GLY A 45 -6.84 10.44 -1.29
C GLY A 45 -8.31 10.71 -0.93
N LEU A 46 -8.67 11.97 -0.65
CA LEU A 46 -10.04 12.30 -0.25
C LEU A 46 -11.05 12.13 -1.39
N SER A 47 -10.61 12.38 -2.63
CA SER A 47 -11.43 12.31 -3.84
C SER A 47 -11.86 10.88 -4.17
N ASP A 48 -10.98 9.92 -3.87
CA ASP A 48 -11.15 8.50 -4.20
C ASP A 48 -11.86 7.69 -3.10
N ALA A 49 -12.17 8.32 -1.96
CA ALA A 49 -12.80 7.66 -0.82
C ALA A 49 -14.32 7.53 -1.00
N ASN A 50 -14.87 6.33 -0.78
CA ASN A 50 -16.32 6.10 -0.83
C ASN A 50 -17.06 6.59 0.42
N GLN A 51 -16.41 6.58 1.59
CA GLN A 51 -17.00 6.98 2.86
C GLN A 51 -16.06 7.95 3.58
N MET A 52 -16.63 9.00 4.19
CA MET A 52 -15.88 9.99 4.94
C MET A 52 -16.63 10.36 6.22
N LEU A 53 -15.93 10.28 7.36
CA LEU A 53 -16.40 10.78 8.65
C LEU A 53 -15.59 12.02 9.02
N VAL A 54 -16.29 13.09 9.38
CA VAL A 54 -15.69 14.35 9.81
C VAL A 54 -16.15 14.64 11.23
N SER A 55 -15.21 14.89 12.13
CA SER A 55 -15.48 15.32 13.49
C SER A 55 -14.92 16.72 13.69
N ILE A 56 -15.79 17.65 14.08
CA ILE A 56 -15.43 19.02 14.42
C ILE A 56 -15.53 19.18 15.93
N CYS A 57 -14.43 19.55 16.57
CA CYS A 57 -14.38 19.88 17.99
C CYS A 57 -14.08 21.37 18.13
N GLY A 58 -14.88 22.08 18.91
CA GLY A 58 -14.67 23.52 19.13
C GLY A 58 -15.16 23.97 20.49
N GLY A 59 -14.83 25.22 20.81
CA GLY A 59 -15.36 25.91 21.98
C GLY A 59 -16.84 26.24 21.88
N PRO A 60 -17.40 26.92 22.89
CA PRO A 60 -18.74 27.50 22.81
C PRO A 60 -18.91 28.49 21.65
N ASP A 61 -17.80 28.98 21.08
CA ASP A 61 -17.75 29.83 19.90
C ASP A 61 -18.01 29.10 18.57
N LEU A 62 -18.17 27.76 18.57
CA LEU A 62 -18.43 26.98 17.37
C LEU A 62 -19.85 27.24 16.86
N THR A 63 -19.98 27.84 15.68
CA THR A 63 -21.27 28.20 15.09
C THR A 63 -21.72 27.21 14.02
N MET A 64 -23.02 27.15 13.74
CA MET A 64 -23.54 26.34 12.61
C MET A 64 -23.01 26.83 11.25
N ARG A 65 -22.66 28.11 11.14
CA ARG A 65 -22.04 28.66 9.93
C ARG A 65 -20.69 27.99 9.66
N ASP A 66 -19.89 27.77 10.71
CA ASP A 66 -18.58 27.12 10.59
C ASP A 66 -18.73 25.67 10.11
N VAL A 67 -19.68 24.94 10.69
CA VAL A 67 -19.98 23.56 10.31
C VAL A 67 -20.42 23.47 8.84
N ASN A 68 -21.33 24.34 8.41
CA ASN A 68 -21.79 24.38 7.01
C ASN A 68 -20.66 24.73 6.04
N HIS A 69 -19.75 25.61 6.43
CA HIS A 69 -18.62 25.97 5.58
C HIS A 69 -17.66 24.77 5.41
N VAL A 70 -17.41 23.98 6.46
CA VAL A 70 -16.61 22.75 6.37
C VAL A 70 -17.30 21.70 5.47
N MET A 71 -18.62 21.51 5.64
CA MET A 71 -19.42 20.63 4.77
C MET A 71 -19.26 21.00 3.29
N GLU A 72 -19.41 22.28 2.96
CA GLU A 72 -19.36 22.75 1.58
C GLU A 72 -17.96 22.58 0.97
N GLN A 73 -16.90 22.87 1.74
CA GLN A 73 -15.53 22.69 1.28
C GLN A 73 -15.19 21.22 1.04
N LEU A 74 -15.55 20.33 1.98
CA LEU A 74 -15.29 18.90 1.85
C LEU A 74 -16.17 18.24 0.77
N GLY A 75 -17.43 18.66 0.63
CA GLY A 75 -18.32 18.18 -0.42
C GLY A 75 -17.86 18.56 -1.83
N ARG A 76 -17.17 19.68 -2.00
CA ARG A 76 -16.55 20.07 -3.28
C ARG A 76 -15.35 19.18 -3.64
N GLN A 77 -14.57 18.77 -2.64
CA GLN A 77 -13.38 17.93 -2.84
C GLN A 77 -13.73 16.44 -3.04
N ALA A 78 -14.76 15.96 -2.35
CA ALA A 78 -15.19 14.56 -2.39
C ALA A 78 -16.68 14.42 -2.74
N PRO A 79 -17.09 14.74 -3.98
CA PRO A 79 -18.50 14.74 -4.38
C PRO A 79 -19.14 13.35 -4.43
N GLN A 80 -18.32 12.30 -4.54
CA GLN A 80 -18.78 10.90 -4.62
C GLN A 80 -18.79 10.20 -3.25
N ALA A 81 -18.22 10.82 -2.22
CA ALA A 81 -18.11 10.21 -0.89
C ALA A 81 -19.40 10.40 -0.08
N ASN A 82 -19.80 9.37 0.66
CA ASN A 82 -20.84 9.55 1.68
C ASN A 82 -20.22 10.24 2.91
N LEU A 83 -20.59 11.51 3.11
CA LEU A 83 -20.08 12.35 4.19
C LEU A 83 -20.97 12.24 5.44
N THR A 84 -20.42 11.73 6.52
CA THR A 84 -21.01 11.80 7.87
C THR A 84 -20.29 12.87 8.68
N LEU A 85 -21.05 13.79 9.26
CA LEU A 85 -20.49 14.86 10.08
C LEU A 85 -20.94 14.75 11.54
N GLY A 86 -19.98 14.87 12.46
CA GLY A 86 -20.20 15.04 13.89
C GLY A 86 -19.57 16.33 14.38
N ALA A 87 -20.25 17.02 15.29
CA ALA A 87 -19.71 18.19 15.98
C ALA A 87 -19.79 17.97 17.49
N SER A 88 -18.75 18.37 18.21
CA SER A 88 -18.73 18.37 19.67
C SER A 88 -18.24 19.72 20.19
N VAL A 89 -18.88 20.17 21.26
CA VAL A 89 -18.56 21.43 21.92
C VAL A 89 -17.88 21.11 23.25
N GLN A 90 -16.65 21.59 23.41
CA GLN A 90 -15.87 21.38 24.63
C GLN A 90 -15.41 22.74 25.17
N ALA A 91 -15.65 23.00 26.45
CA ALA A 91 -15.35 24.29 27.07
C ALA A 91 -13.85 24.66 27.02
N ASP A 92 -12.96 23.67 27.07
CA ASP A 92 -11.50 23.85 27.02
C ASP A 92 -11.00 24.43 25.69
N PHE A 93 -11.81 24.38 24.62
CA PHE A 93 -11.47 24.82 23.27
C PHE A 93 -11.78 26.31 23.04
N HIS A 94 -11.36 27.19 23.95
CA HIS A 94 -11.54 28.64 23.81
C HIS A 94 -10.84 29.20 22.56
N GLU A 95 -11.62 29.73 21.62
CA GLU A 95 -11.15 30.23 20.31
C GLU A 95 -10.36 29.20 19.48
N ARG A 96 -10.49 27.90 19.77
CA ARG A 96 -9.81 26.82 19.05
C ARG A 96 -10.83 25.95 18.33
N ILE A 97 -10.42 25.46 17.16
CA ILE A 97 -11.14 24.43 16.44
C ILE A 97 -10.17 23.30 16.10
N ALA A 98 -10.61 22.07 16.29
CA ALA A 98 -9.92 20.87 15.84
C ALA A 98 -10.84 20.10 14.89
N ILE A 99 -10.30 19.69 13.75
CA ILE A 99 -11.04 18.97 12.73
C ILE A 99 -10.31 17.65 12.50
N THR A 100 -11.05 16.55 12.60
CA THR A 100 -10.53 15.20 12.34
C THR A 100 -11.35 14.58 11.22
N ILE A 101 -10.66 14.05 10.22
CA ILE A 101 -11.27 13.34 9.10
C ILE A 101 -10.79 11.91 9.11
N VAL A 102 -11.73 11.00 8.87
CA VAL A 102 -11.47 9.59 8.61
C VAL A 102 -12.11 9.26 7.28
N ALA A 103 -11.29 9.00 6.28
CA ALA A 103 -11.71 8.57 4.95
C ALA A 103 -11.44 7.08 4.79
N SER A 104 -12.38 6.35 4.20
CA SER A 104 -12.32 4.90 4.05
C SER A 104 -12.86 4.47 2.70
N GLY A 105 -12.33 3.36 2.19
CA GLY A 105 -12.72 2.82 0.89
C GLY A 105 -12.14 3.64 -0.24
N PHE A 106 -10.83 3.91 -0.19
CA PHE A 106 -10.09 4.40 -1.35
C PHE A 106 -10.24 3.36 -2.44
N ALA A 107 -10.71 3.78 -3.61
CA ALA A 107 -10.62 2.93 -4.78
C ALA A 107 -9.15 2.56 -4.95
N ALA A 108 -8.78 1.32 -4.61
CA ALA A 108 -7.46 0.81 -4.89
C ALA A 108 -7.24 1.06 -6.38
N LYS A 109 -6.37 2.00 -6.72
CA LYS A 109 -5.84 2.14 -8.06
C LYS A 109 -5.14 0.83 -8.28
N ARG A 110 -5.88 -0.12 -8.84
CA ARG A 110 -5.45 -1.46 -9.19
C ARG A 110 -4.14 -1.21 -9.94
N ALA A 111 -3.02 -1.46 -9.25
CA ALA A 111 -1.76 -1.52 -9.94
C ALA A 111 -2.02 -2.49 -11.09
N PRO A 112 -1.65 -2.18 -12.34
CA PRO A 112 -1.71 -3.17 -13.39
C PRO A 112 -0.70 -4.26 -13.02
N GLU A 113 -1.15 -5.21 -12.20
CA GLU A 113 -0.55 -6.53 -12.10
C GLU A 113 -0.67 -7.14 -13.48
N GLY A 114 0.48 -7.23 -14.15
CA GLY A 114 0.70 -8.07 -15.30
C GLY A 114 -0.19 -7.73 -16.48
N ASP A 115 0.32 -6.92 -17.39
CA ASP A 115 -0.04 -7.04 -18.79
C ASP A 115 0.29 -8.49 -19.21
N SER A 116 -0.72 -9.35 -19.12
CA SER A 116 -0.69 -10.68 -19.66
C SER A 116 -0.53 -10.49 -21.16
N VAL A 117 0.69 -10.73 -21.65
CA VAL A 117 1.01 -10.76 -23.07
C VAL A 117 0.06 -11.75 -23.75
N GLN A 118 -1.01 -11.23 -24.34
CA GLN A 118 -1.85 -11.94 -25.29
C GLN A 118 -1.06 -11.99 -26.60
N VAL A 119 -0.25 -13.04 -26.79
CA VAL A 119 0.35 -13.32 -28.10
C VAL A 119 -0.76 -13.89 -28.99
N SER A 120 -1.37 -13.04 -29.81
CA SER A 120 -2.10 -13.48 -31.01
C SER A 120 -1.11 -13.54 -32.19
N PRO A 121 -0.95 -14.69 -32.87
CA PRO A 121 -0.03 -14.81 -33.98
C PRO A 121 -0.67 -14.27 -35.27
N GLY A 122 0.08 -13.42 -35.97
CA GLY A 122 -0.17 -13.08 -37.37
C GLY A 122 -0.80 -11.72 -37.58
N VAL A 123 0.00 -10.76 -38.02
CA VAL A 123 -0.13 -10.10 -39.35
C VAL A 123 1.03 -9.11 -39.50
N ILE A 124 1.63 -9.18 -40.68
CA ILE A 124 2.81 -8.48 -41.17
C ILE A 124 2.33 -7.12 -41.69
N VAL A 125 2.94 -5.96 -41.33
CA VAL A 125 3.12 -4.84 -42.28
C VAL A 125 4.28 -3.89 -41.88
N SER A 126 5.25 -3.85 -42.78
CA SER A 126 6.20 -2.82 -43.22
C SER A 126 6.17 -1.36 -42.71
N LEU A 127 7.33 -0.96 -42.18
CA LEU A 127 8.21 0.17 -42.55
C LEU A 127 7.68 1.36 -43.40
N SER A 128 7.75 2.59 -42.88
CA SER A 128 8.34 3.79 -43.55
C SER A 128 8.38 5.04 -42.65
N THR A 129 9.43 5.84 -42.84
CA THR A 129 9.95 6.98 -42.05
C THR A 129 9.38 8.37 -42.49
N PRO A 130 10.01 9.53 -42.15
CA PRO A 130 9.69 10.51 -41.09
C PRO A 130 9.22 11.90 -41.66
N PRO A 131 9.07 12.97 -40.85
CA PRO A 131 10.00 14.11 -40.98
C PRO A 131 10.31 14.94 -39.69
N THR A 132 11.58 15.36 -39.53
CA THR A 132 12.14 16.74 -39.65
C THR A 132 11.21 17.90 -39.18
N VAL A 133 11.52 18.91 -38.34
CA VAL A 133 12.76 19.58 -37.85
C VAL A 133 12.44 20.56 -36.69
N ALA A 134 13.43 20.72 -35.80
CA ALA A 134 14.00 21.95 -35.16
C ALA A 134 13.14 23.00 -34.39
N SER A 135 13.56 23.28 -33.15
CA SER A 135 14.20 24.56 -32.70
C SER A 135 14.53 24.49 -31.19
N GLU A 136 15.82 24.59 -30.81
CA GLU A 136 16.45 25.73 -30.08
C GLU A 136 16.21 25.67 -28.55
N SER A 137 17.16 25.79 -27.60
CA SER A 137 18.53 26.29 -27.58
C SER A 137 19.17 26.06 -26.19
N ASP A 138 20.44 25.61 -26.18
CA ASP A 138 21.54 26.07 -25.29
C ASP A 138 21.70 25.59 -23.82
N PRO A 139 22.89 25.71 -23.17
CA PRO A 139 23.96 24.71 -23.24
C PRO A 139 24.64 24.49 -21.87
N LEU A 140 24.53 23.34 -21.20
CA LEU A 140 25.25 23.22 -19.91
C LEU A 140 25.82 21.88 -19.48
N LEU A 141 26.01 20.89 -20.35
CA LEU A 141 26.75 19.68 -19.96
C LEU A 141 27.55 19.09 -21.13
N ARG A 142 28.73 19.67 -21.39
CA ARG A 142 29.80 18.97 -22.09
C ARG A 142 30.75 18.32 -21.08
N GLU A 143 30.85 17.02 -21.24
CA GLU A 143 32.08 16.22 -21.13
C GLU A 143 32.61 15.93 -19.72
N ALA A 144 32.21 14.76 -19.21
CA ALA A 144 33.09 13.92 -18.40
C ALA A 144 33.08 12.51 -18.99
N ASP A 145 34.16 12.22 -19.69
CA ASP A 145 34.60 10.93 -20.20
C ASP A 145 34.81 9.95 -19.02
N LEU A 146 34.04 8.86 -18.98
CA LEU A 146 34.30 7.71 -18.10
C LEU A 146 34.07 6.42 -18.89
N SER A 147 35.17 6.01 -19.50
CA SER A 147 35.61 4.64 -19.75
C SER A 147 34.79 3.51 -19.10
N LYS A 148 34.47 2.52 -19.94
CA LYS A 148 33.99 1.16 -19.65
C LYS A 148 34.58 0.57 -18.36
N GLU A 149 33.71 0.24 -17.41
CA GLU A 149 33.93 -0.89 -16.49
C GLU A 149 32.58 -1.48 -16.08
N SER A 150 32.29 -2.70 -16.56
CA SER A 150 31.09 -3.44 -16.17
C SER A 150 31.23 -3.95 -14.74
N ARG A 151 30.31 -3.56 -13.86
CA ARG A 151 30.21 -4.16 -12.52
C ARG A 151 29.88 -5.66 -12.66
N PRO A 152 30.58 -6.59 -11.99
CA PRO A 152 30.22 -8.00 -12.06
C PRO A 152 28.85 -8.23 -11.39
N PRO A 153 28.01 -9.14 -11.92
CA PRO A 153 26.70 -9.40 -11.35
C PRO A 153 26.84 -10.10 -9.99
N SER A 154 26.46 -9.39 -8.92
CA SER A 154 26.32 -9.97 -7.58
C SER A 154 24.98 -10.71 -7.48
N ARG A 155 24.91 -11.92 -8.02
CA ARG A 155 23.91 -12.89 -7.55
C ARG A 155 24.29 -14.31 -7.93
N PHE A 156 24.74 -15.06 -6.93
CA PHE A 156 24.63 -16.50 -6.98
C PHE A 156 23.13 -16.84 -6.91
N VAL A 157 22.53 -17.17 -8.05
CA VAL A 157 21.16 -17.69 -8.11
C VAL A 157 21.28 -19.19 -7.92
N ALA A 158 20.77 -19.71 -6.79
CA ALA A 158 20.71 -21.16 -6.62
C ALA A 158 19.79 -21.76 -7.69
N PRO A 159 20.16 -22.88 -8.32
CA PRO A 159 19.27 -23.57 -9.23
C PRO A 159 17.98 -23.96 -8.46
N PRO A 160 16.80 -23.86 -9.12
CA PRO A 160 15.56 -24.29 -8.51
C PRO A 160 15.66 -25.76 -8.08
N PRO A 161 15.07 -26.15 -6.93
CA PRO A 161 15.16 -27.51 -6.43
C PRO A 161 14.54 -28.48 -7.46
N GLU A 162 15.24 -29.57 -7.76
CA GLU A 162 14.73 -30.63 -8.63
C GLU A 162 13.50 -31.27 -7.95
N SER A 163 12.31 -30.89 -8.42
CA SER A 163 11.08 -31.58 -8.04
C SER A 163 11.16 -33.02 -8.56
N ALA A 164 11.05 -33.99 -7.64
CA ALA A 164 11.13 -35.42 -7.95
C ALA A 164 10.21 -35.79 -9.14
N PRO A 165 10.71 -36.55 -10.13
CA PRO A 165 10.00 -36.83 -11.38
C PRO A 165 8.67 -37.58 -11.19
N GLU A 166 8.47 -38.21 -10.02
CA GLU A 166 7.26 -38.95 -9.69
C GLU A 166 6.02 -38.05 -9.54
N LEU A 167 6.19 -36.83 -9.00
CA LEU A 167 5.08 -35.90 -8.75
C LEU A 167 4.55 -35.28 -10.05
N VAL A 168 5.44 -35.04 -11.01
CA VAL A 168 5.12 -34.51 -12.34
C VAL A 168 4.37 -35.57 -13.17
N GLN A 169 4.73 -36.84 -13.03
CA GLN A 169 4.10 -37.93 -13.77
C GLN A 169 2.70 -38.29 -13.24
N ALA A 170 2.43 -38.06 -11.95
CA ALA A 170 1.11 -38.24 -11.36
C ALA A 170 0.08 -37.18 -11.84
N MET A 171 0.52 -35.95 -12.08
CA MET A 171 -0.34 -34.89 -12.61
C MET A 171 -0.67 -35.06 -14.10
N ALA A 172 0.21 -35.71 -14.87
CA ALA A 172 0.02 -35.91 -16.31
C ALA A 172 -0.96 -37.04 -16.69
N ARG A 173 -1.45 -37.84 -15.71
CA ARG A 173 -2.19 -39.09 -15.98
C ARG A 173 -3.70 -39.07 -15.74
N GLN A 174 -4.35 -37.92 -15.60
CA GLN A 174 -5.82 -37.88 -15.51
C GLN A 174 -6.47 -37.32 -16.78
N PRO A 175 -7.06 -38.16 -17.66
CA PRO A 175 -7.98 -37.69 -18.68
C PRO A 175 -9.30 -37.28 -18.01
N GLY A 176 -9.89 -36.20 -18.52
CA GLY A 176 -11.00 -35.49 -17.90
C GLY A 176 -12.29 -36.31 -17.74
N LEU A 177 -12.94 -36.11 -16.61
CA LEU A 177 -14.39 -36.21 -16.46
C LEU A 177 -14.85 -35.11 -15.50
N GLY A 178 -15.75 -34.26 -15.99
CA GLY A 178 -16.35 -33.17 -15.24
C GLY A 178 -17.16 -33.70 -14.06
N GLY A 179 -16.78 -33.30 -12.85
CA GLY A 179 -17.53 -33.51 -11.62
C GLY A 179 -17.24 -32.36 -10.66
N LEU A 180 -18.30 -31.78 -10.08
CA LEU A 180 -18.25 -30.71 -9.09
C LEU A 180 -17.24 -31.04 -7.99
N ARG A 181 -16.13 -30.29 -7.94
CA ARG A 181 -15.13 -30.39 -6.87
C ARG A 181 -15.70 -29.80 -5.58
N LYS A 182 -15.95 -30.64 -4.57
CA LYS A 182 -16.14 -30.18 -3.19
C LYS A 182 -14.87 -29.46 -2.74
N PRO A 183 -14.96 -28.36 -1.96
CA PRO A 183 -13.77 -27.67 -1.46
C PRO A 183 -13.00 -28.64 -0.55
N GLY A 184 -11.83 -29.05 -1.00
CA GLY A 184 -10.93 -29.90 -0.22
C GLY A 184 -10.43 -29.12 0.98
N VAL A 185 -10.53 -29.70 2.17
CA VAL A 185 -9.86 -29.19 3.37
C VAL A 185 -8.36 -29.22 3.08
N TRP A 186 -7.73 -28.05 3.03
CA TRP A 186 -6.28 -27.93 2.87
C TRP A 186 -5.63 -28.52 4.12
N LYS A 187 -5.10 -29.74 4.00
CA LYS A 187 -4.23 -30.33 5.01
C LYS A 187 -2.82 -29.92 4.65
N GLN A 188 -2.30 -28.91 5.34
CA GLN A 188 -0.88 -28.57 5.29
C GLN A 188 -0.10 -29.81 5.74
N GLY A 189 0.79 -30.29 4.87
CA GLY A 189 1.65 -31.43 5.17
C GLY A 189 2.87 -30.98 5.95
N THR A 190 3.41 -31.88 6.79
CA THR A 190 4.60 -31.62 7.59
C THR A 190 5.81 -31.40 6.70
N LEU A 191 6.36 -30.18 6.72
CA LEU A 191 7.62 -29.86 6.04
C LEU A 191 8.78 -30.38 6.90
N ASN A 192 9.54 -31.36 6.38
CA ASN A 192 10.74 -31.86 7.02
C ASN A 192 11.87 -30.82 6.90
N LEU A 193 11.90 -29.86 7.85
CA LEU A 193 12.88 -28.79 7.93
C LEU A 193 14.10 -29.20 8.79
N GLU A 194 14.63 -30.41 8.58
CA GLU A 194 15.88 -30.82 9.21
C GLU A 194 17.04 -29.99 8.64
N ILE A 195 17.61 -29.11 9.46
CA ILE A 195 18.73 -28.25 9.06
C ILE A 195 20.02 -29.08 9.16
N ILE A 196 20.53 -29.52 8.01
CA ILE A 196 21.73 -30.38 7.92
C ILE A 196 23.02 -29.56 8.12
N SER A 197 23.02 -28.24 7.91
CA SER A 197 24.21 -27.37 8.10
C SER A 197 23.85 -25.88 8.32
N ARG A 198 24.69 -25.13 9.07
CA ARG A 198 24.54 -23.65 9.28
C ARG A 198 25.06 -22.85 8.06
N GLY A 199 25.49 -23.54 7.00
CA GLY A 199 25.92 -22.96 5.74
C GLY A 199 27.06 -21.96 5.90
N ARG A 200 26.90 -20.76 5.33
CA ARG A 200 27.93 -19.70 5.34
C ARG A 200 28.21 -19.13 6.75
N PHE A 201 27.33 -19.41 7.72
CA PHE A 201 27.45 -18.92 9.11
C PHE A 201 28.21 -19.88 10.03
N GLU A 202 28.71 -21.03 9.53
CA GLU A 202 29.50 -21.97 10.35
C GLU A 202 30.84 -21.40 10.83
N ARG A 203 31.37 -20.40 10.12
CA ARG A 203 32.69 -19.80 10.43
C ARG A 203 32.59 -18.43 11.13
N SER A 204 31.39 -17.95 11.43
CA SER A 204 31.19 -16.70 12.16
C SER A 204 31.03 -16.95 13.66
N GLU A 205 31.43 -15.97 14.46
CA GLU A 205 31.15 -15.98 15.90
C GLU A 205 29.62 -15.88 16.12
N PRO A 206 29.05 -16.69 17.04
CA PRO A 206 27.61 -16.75 17.22
C PRO A 206 27.05 -15.46 17.82
N THR A 207 25.94 -14.98 17.28
CA THR A 207 25.25 -13.79 17.79
C THR A 207 24.44 -14.13 19.04
N ILE A 208 25.04 -14.01 20.23
CA ILE A 208 24.38 -14.32 21.50
C ILE A 208 23.69 -13.07 22.07
N TYR A 209 22.38 -13.14 22.30
CA TYR A 209 21.62 -12.11 23.01
C TYR A 209 20.79 -12.74 24.13
N GLY A 210 20.99 -12.29 25.37
CA GLY A 210 20.26 -12.83 26.53
C GLY A 210 20.54 -14.31 26.81
N GLY A 211 21.70 -14.83 26.40
CA GLY A 211 22.04 -16.25 26.53
C GLY A 211 21.49 -17.14 25.42
N GLU A 212 20.80 -16.58 24.43
CA GLU A 212 20.25 -17.31 23.29
C GLU A 212 21.03 -16.99 21.99
N ASP A 213 21.37 -18.02 21.23
CA ASP A 213 22.03 -17.93 19.91
C ASP A 213 21.00 -17.47 18.86
N LEU A 214 21.10 -16.22 18.40
CA LEU A 214 20.19 -15.64 17.40
C LEU A 214 20.44 -16.18 15.98
N ASP A 215 21.57 -16.84 15.73
CA ASP A 215 21.88 -17.42 14.43
C ASP A 215 21.12 -18.74 14.20
N VAL A 216 20.53 -19.28 15.27
CA VAL A 216 19.56 -20.38 15.18
C VAL A 216 18.17 -19.80 14.94
N PRO A 217 17.42 -20.28 13.93
CA PRO A 217 16.06 -19.83 13.68
C PRO A 217 15.16 -19.96 14.92
N THR A 218 14.27 -18.99 15.10
CA THR A 218 13.39 -18.88 16.28
C THR A 218 12.56 -20.14 16.54
N PHE A 219 12.12 -20.87 15.51
CA PHE A 219 11.33 -22.11 15.70
C PHE A 219 12.16 -23.21 16.36
N VAL A 220 13.46 -23.34 16.02
CA VAL A 220 14.37 -24.29 16.64
C VAL A 220 14.69 -23.86 18.07
N ARG A 221 14.96 -22.56 18.28
CA ARG A 221 15.19 -22.00 19.64
C ARG A 221 13.99 -22.21 20.56
N ARG A 222 12.78 -22.17 20.01
CA ARG A 222 11.52 -22.33 20.77
C ARG A 222 10.98 -23.76 20.75
N GLY A 223 11.67 -24.72 20.13
CA GLY A 223 11.21 -26.11 20.03
C GLY A 223 9.86 -26.27 19.31
N ILE A 224 9.51 -25.33 18.43
CA ILE A 224 8.24 -25.33 17.70
C ILE A 224 8.37 -26.24 16.49
N THR A 225 7.62 -27.33 16.47
CA THR A 225 7.48 -28.18 15.28
C THR A 225 6.52 -27.51 14.30
N LEU A 226 7.00 -27.18 13.11
CA LEU A 226 6.17 -26.61 12.03
C LEU A 226 5.42 -27.76 11.33
N ASN A 227 4.11 -27.85 11.58
CA ASN A 227 3.20 -28.83 10.97
C ASN A 227 2.77 -28.45 9.56
#